data_AF-A0A8B3L4I1-F1
#
_entry.id   AF-A0A8B3L4I1-F1
#
_cell.length_a   1.000
_cell.length_b   1.000
_cell.length_c   1.000
_cell.angle_alpha   90.00
_cell.angle_beta   90.00
_cell.angle_gamma   90.00
#
_symmetry.space_group_name_H-M   'P 1'
#
loop_
_entity.id
_entity.type
_entity.pdbx_description
1 polymer ?
#
loop_
_entity_poly.entity_id
_entity_poly.type
_entity_poly.pdbx_seq_one_letter_code
_entity_poly.pdbx_strand_id
1 'polypeptide(L)'
;MTDWIGILKEQTATGEQMGRDVPKMLANPDISEAQVKTLFSALEQQADFAEKLRLALEKFGPDFPVIKAAERLEERYADLAASAAEKLKAMRE
;
A
#
# COMPACT_ATOMS: atom_id res chain seq x y z
N MET A 1 -9.53 16.79 18.69
CA MET A 1 -8.21 16.16 18.47
C MET A 1 -8.45 15.02 17.50
N THR A 2 -7.76 14.98 16.36
CA THR A 2 -7.95 13.94 15.33
C THR A 2 -7.54 12.58 15.90
N ASP A 3 -8.40 11.56 15.77
CA ASP A 3 -8.07 10.19 16.16
C ASP A 3 -7.16 9.54 15.11
N TRP A 4 -5.88 9.87 15.21
CA TRP A 4 -4.85 9.32 14.33
C TRP A 4 -4.71 7.80 14.44
N ILE A 5 -4.97 7.21 15.61
CA ILE A 5 -4.88 5.76 15.81
C ILE A 5 -6.05 5.05 15.11
N GLY A 6 -7.27 5.60 15.18
CA GLY A 6 -8.42 5.10 14.43
C GLY A 6 -8.16 5.09 12.91
N ILE A 7 -7.67 6.22 12.38
CA ILE A 7 -7.34 6.36 10.95
C ILE A 7 -6.26 5.35 10.54
N LEU A 8 -5.19 5.20 11.32
CA LEU A 8 -4.12 4.23 11.02
C LEU A 8 -4.61 2.78 11.06
N LYS A 9 -5.50 2.44 11.99
CA LYS A 9 -6.09 1.09 12.05
C LYS A 9 -6.94 0.79 10.82
N GLU A 10 -7.77 1.73 10.38
CA GLU A 10 -8.57 1.58 9.16
C GLU A 10 -7.70 1.46 7.91
N GLN A 11 -6.65 2.28 7.81
CA GLN A 11 -5.69 2.21 6.71
C GLN A 11 -4.90 0.90 6.71
N THR A 12 -4.53 0.39 7.90
CA THR A 12 -3.89 -0.92 8.04
C THR A 12 -4.82 -2.05 7.59
N ALA A 13 -6.08 -2.04 8.04
CA ALA A 13 -7.06 -3.03 7.63
C ALA A 13 -7.32 -3.00 6.11
N THR A 14 -7.35 -1.80 5.53
CA THR A 14 -7.46 -1.61 4.08
C THR A 14 -6.24 -2.18 3.35
N GLY A 15 -5.02 -1.89 3.81
CA GLY A 15 -3.79 -2.45 3.25
C GLY A 15 -3.71 -3.98 3.41
N GLU A 16 -4.22 -4.54 4.50
CA GLU A 16 -4.33 -5.99 4.69
C GLU A 16 -5.31 -6.66 3.73
N GLN A 17 -6.43 -6.00 3.46
CA GLN A 17 -7.42 -6.45 2.48
C GLN A 17 -6.84 -6.36 1.06
N MET A 18 -6.22 -5.24 0.72
CA MET A 18 -5.52 -5.07 -0.56
C MET A 18 -4.42 -6.12 -0.75
N GLY A 19 -3.65 -6.43 0.30
CA GLY A 19 -2.63 -7.48 0.24
C GLY A 19 -3.17 -8.89 -0.01
N ARG A 20 -4.47 -9.12 0.21
CA ARG A 20 -5.15 -10.38 -0.12
C ARG A 20 -5.78 -10.36 -1.50
N ASP A 21 -6.25 -9.20 -1.95
CA ASP A 21 -7.02 -9.06 -3.19
C ASP A 21 -6.13 -8.79 -4.40
N VAL A 22 -5.06 -7.99 -4.24
CA VAL A 22 -4.09 -7.69 -5.30
C VAL A 22 -3.48 -8.97 -5.90
N PRO A 23 -2.97 -9.95 -5.12
CA PRO A 23 -2.45 -11.19 -5.69
C PRO A 23 -3.51 -11.97 -6.49
N LYS A 24 -4.77 -11.99 -6.04
CA LYS A 24 -5.87 -12.67 -6.75
C LYS A 24 -6.19 -11.96 -8.07
N MET A 25 -6.19 -10.63 -8.07
CA MET A 25 -6.39 -9.84 -9.28
C MET A 25 -5.26 -10.07 -10.29
N LEU A 26 -4.00 -10.08 -9.84
CA LEU A 26 -2.84 -10.32 -10.70
C LEU A 26 -2.75 -11.77 -11.22
N ALA A 27 -3.34 -12.72 -10.49
CA ALA A 27 -3.45 -14.12 -10.90
C ALA A 27 -4.57 -14.37 -11.93
N ASN A 28 -5.47 -13.41 -12.15
CA ASN A 28 -6.51 -13.52 -13.17
C ASN A 28 -5.86 -13.53 -14.58
N PRO A 29 -6.05 -14.58 -15.40
CA PRO A 29 -5.49 -14.63 -16.75
C PRO A 29 -6.07 -13.57 -17.69
N ASP A 30 -7.27 -13.06 -17.41
CA ASP A 30 -7.95 -12.06 -18.25
C ASP A 30 -7.61 -10.60 -17.85
N ILE A 31 -6.71 -10.39 -16.88
CA ILE A 31 -6.32 -9.04 -16.49
C ILE A 31 -5.56 -8.35 -17.63
N SER A 32 -6.02 -7.16 -18.00
CA SER A 32 -5.38 -6.35 -19.05
C SER A 32 -4.19 -5.54 -18.51
N GLU A 33 -3.23 -5.21 -19.36
CA GLU A 33 -2.08 -4.37 -18.99
C GLU A 33 -2.54 -3.01 -18.41
N ALA A 34 -3.61 -2.44 -18.95
CA ALA A 34 -4.19 -1.19 -18.45
C ALA A 34 -4.67 -1.33 -17.01
N GLN A 35 -5.35 -2.43 -16.67
CA GLN A 35 -5.79 -2.71 -15.29
C GLN A 35 -4.61 -2.91 -14.35
N VAL A 36 -3.56 -3.61 -14.78
CA VAL A 36 -2.35 -3.78 -13.96
C VAL A 36 -1.62 -2.44 -13.75
N LYS A 37 -1.55 -1.56 -14.76
CA LYS A 37 -0.99 -0.21 -14.62
C LYS A 37 -1.78 0.65 -13.64
N THR A 38 -3.12 0.65 -13.74
CA THR A 38 -3.97 1.37 -12.79
C THR A 38 -3.77 0.86 -11.36
N LEU A 39 -3.66 -0.46 -11.19
CA LEU A 39 -3.40 -1.06 -9.89
C LEU A 39 -2.03 -0.65 -9.34
N PHE A 40 -0.99 -0.71 -10.17
CA PHE A 40 0.36 -0.27 -9.82
C PHE A 40 0.38 1.19 -9.33
N SER A 41 -0.18 2.11 -10.13
CA SER A 41 -0.22 3.54 -9.74
C SER A 41 -1.02 3.79 -8.47
N ALA A 42 -2.11 3.04 -8.24
CA ALA A 42 -2.88 3.15 -7.00
C ALA A 42 -2.07 2.67 -5.79
N LEU A 43 -1.29 1.59 -5.93
CA LEU A 43 -0.45 1.06 -4.87
C LEU A 43 0.73 2.00 -4.55
N GLU A 44 1.34 2.60 -5.57
CA GLU A 44 2.37 3.65 -5.37
C GLU A 44 1.81 4.85 -4.61
N GLN A 45 0.61 5.34 -4.97
CA GLN A 45 -0.03 6.44 -4.25
C GLN A 45 -0.30 6.12 -2.77
N GLN A 46 -0.64 4.87 -2.46
CA GLN A 46 -0.87 4.43 -1.08
C GLN A 46 0.44 4.30 -0.29
N ALA A 47 1.52 3.81 -0.91
CA ALA A 47 2.85 3.80 -0.31
C ALA A 47 3.34 5.23 0.02
N ASP A 48 3.22 6.14 -0.95
CA ASP A 48 3.53 7.57 -0.81
C ASP A 48 2.75 8.23 0.35
N PHE A 49 1.48 7.86 0.50
CA PHE A 49 0.65 8.38 1.58
C PHE A 49 1.10 7.83 2.93
N ALA A 50 1.40 6.54 3.03
CA ALA A 50 1.88 5.91 4.25
C ALA A 50 3.23 6.50 4.70
N GLU A 51 4.14 6.77 3.77
CA GLU A 51 5.42 7.45 4.05
C GLU A 51 5.18 8.87 4.60
N LYS A 52 4.37 9.68 3.92
CA LYS A 52 4.04 11.04 4.37
C LYS A 52 3.38 11.03 5.75
N LEU A 53 2.54 10.04 6.02
CA LEU A 53 1.91 9.83 7.32
C LEU A 53 2.96 9.48 8.38
N ARG A 54 3.88 8.55 8.11
CA ARG A 54 4.99 8.21 9.00
C ARG A 54 5.84 9.43 9.35
N LEU A 55 6.25 10.21 8.35
CA LEU A 55 7.07 11.42 8.54
C LEU A 55 6.33 12.49 9.34
N ALA A 56 5.03 12.68 9.10
CA ALA A 56 4.22 13.59 9.88
C ALA A 56 4.14 13.12 11.34
N LEU A 57 3.88 11.83 11.57
CA LEU A 57 3.85 11.24 12.90
C LEU A 57 5.19 11.46 13.61
N GLU A 58 6.33 11.09 13.03
CA GLU A 58 7.66 11.34 13.62
C GLU A 58 7.88 12.79 14.07
N LYS A 59 7.36 13.76 13.30
CA LYS A 59 7.46 15.19 13.62
C LYS A 59 6.56 15.63 14.78
N PHE A 60 5.40 15.01 14.95
CA PHE A 60 4.42 15.40 15.98
C PHE A 60 4.56 14.61 17.30
N GLY A 61 5.51 13.68 17.39
CA GLY A 61 5.82 12.92 18.60
C GLY A 61 4.70 12.02 19.16
N PRO A 62 3.94 11.27 18.35
CA PRO A 62 3.04 10.22 18.82
C PRO A 62 3.85 9.05 19.38
N ASP A 63 3.19 8.21 20.17
CA ASP A 63 3.81 7.04 20.78
C ASP A 63 4.43 6.12 19.73
N PHE A 64 5.58 5.52 20.07
CA PHE A 64 6.36 4.60 19.23
C PHE A 64 5.53 3.52 18.47
N PRO A 65 4.47 2.92 19.04
CA PRO A 65 3.63 1.96 18.30
C PRO A 65 2.90 2.53 17.08
N VAL A 66 2.63 3.84 17.08
CA VAL A 66 1.93 4.54 15.99
C VAL A 66 2.84 4.70 14.78
N ILE A 67 4.11 5.04 15.03
CA ILE A 67 5.15 5.14 13.98
C ILE A 67 5.40 3.76 13.37
N LYS A 68 5.55 2.72 14.20
CA LYS A 68 5.72 1.32 13.74
C LYS A 68 4.55 0.80 12.91
N ALA A 69 3.33 1.24 13.19
CA ALA A 69 2.16 0.87 12.38
C ALA A 69 2.21 1.52 10.98
N ALA A 70 2.63 2.79 10.89
CA ALA A 70 2.80 3.49 9.63
C ALA A 70 3.92 2.88 8.76
N GLU A 71 5.07 2.54 9.37
CA GLU A 71 6.18 1.84 8.67
C GLU A 71 5.73 0.52 8.03
N ARG A 72 4.99 -0.31 8.78
CA ARG A 72 4.48 -1.59 8.25
C ARG A 72 3.50 -1.41 7.10
N LEU A 73 2.74 -0.32 7.12
CA LEU A 73 1.81 0.01 6.04
C LEU A 73 2.55 0.43 4.78
N GLU A 74 3.60 1.25 4.92
CA GLU A 74 4.49 1.67 3.85
C GLU A 74 5.15 0.46 3.16
N GLU A 75 5.81 -0.41 3.93
CA GLU A 75 6.45 -1.64 3.43
C GLU A 75 5.46 -2.51 2.64
N ARG A 76 4.24 -2.67 3.15
CA ARG A 76 3.24 -3.52 2.52
C ARG A 76 2.74 -2.97 1.19
N TYR A 77 2.54 -1.66 1.08
CA TYR A 77 2.16 -1.07 -0.20
C TYR A 77 3.31 -1.12 -1.21
N ALA A 78 4.55 -0.96 -0.77
CA ALA A 78 5.74 -1.10 -1.62
C ALA A 78 5.87 -2.53 -2.20
N ASP A 79 5.69 -3.56 -1.37
CA ASP A 79 5.73 -4.96 -1.82
C ASP A 79 4.64 -5.29 -2.86
N LEU A 80 3.43 -4.74 -2.66
CA LEU A 80 2.33 -4.91 -3.61
C LEU A 80 2.60 -4.18 -4.93
N ALA A 81 3.16 -2.96 -4.88
CA ALA A 81 3.57 -2.23 -6.06
C ALA A 81 4.66 -2.99 -6.85
N ALA A 82 5.67 -3.54 -6.16
CA ALA A 82 6.69 -4.39 -6.78
C ALA A 82 6.08 -5.61 -7.48
N SER A 83 5.12 -6.28 -6.84
CA SER A 83 4.41 -7.43 -7.43
C SER A 83 3.64 -7.06 -8.71
N ALA A 84 2.99 -5.89 -8.73
CA ALA A 84 2.32 -5.40 -9.92
C ALA A 84 3.31 -5.01 -11.03
N ALA A 85 4.46 -4.42 -10.68
CA ALA A 85 5.52 -4.09 -11.64
C ALA A 85 6.11 -5.33 -12.31
N GLU A 86 6.39 -6.39 -11.56
CA GLU A 86 6.85 -7.66 -12.12
C GLU A 86 5.83 -8.29 -13.07
N LYS A 87 4.53 -8.22 -12.74
CA LYS A 87 3.47 -8.66 -13.66
C LYS A 87 3.47 -7.85 -14.95
N LEU A 88 3.60 -6.52 -14.88
CA LEU A 88 3.68 -5.66 -16.07
C LEU A 88 4.87 -6.01 -16.95
N LYS A 89 6.02 -6.33 -16.34
CA LYS A 89 7.21 -6.76 -17.06
C LYS A 89 6.96 -8.08 -17.80
N ALA A 90 6.40 -9.07 -17.12
CA ALA A 90 6.07 -10.37 -17.70
C ALA A 90 5.02 -10.32 -18.83
N MET A 91 4.17 -9.29 -18.87
CA MET A 91 3.20 -9.08 -19.96
C MET A 91 3.82 -8.43 -21.22
N ARG A 92 5.04 -7.88 -21.12
CA ARG A 92 5.76 -7.22 -22.23
C ARG A 92 6.77 -8.14 -22.91
N GLU A 93 7.12 -9.26 -22.29
CA GLU A 93 7.96 -10.34 -22.84
C GLU A 93 7.09 -11.39 -23.56
#